data_AF-A0A6J7UCS8-F1
#
_entry.id   AF-A0A6J7UCS8-F1
#
_cell.length_a   1.000
_cell.length_b   1.000
_cell.length_c   1.000
_cell.angle_alpha   90.00
_cell.angle_beta   90.00
_cell.angle_gamma   90.00
#
_symmetry.space_group_name_H-M   'P 1'
#
loop_
_entity.id
_entity.type
_entity.pdbx_description
1 polymer ?
#
loop_
_entity_poly.entity_id
_entity_poly.type
_entity_poly.pdbx_seq_one_letter_code
_entity_poly.pdbx_strand_id
1 'polypeptide(L)'
;MIISGTQLSVPEFLAATGWEAKPEGLCRGELCVPAPGALTNGVVDVTVAAKKLGMPLVHDASHNVWALGVATTTGRALASAKAFFPSSLIDAMGRAFDFNSLRGRRIIMVAWASW
;
A
#
# COMPACT_ATOMS: atom_id res chain seq x y z
N MET A 1 2.45 5.63 0.54
CA MET A 1 2.77 6.73 1.45
C MET A 1 2.98 6.21 2.87
N ILE A 2 3.63 6.97 3.74
CA ILE A 2 3.70 6.70 5.18
C ILE A 2 2.85 7.75 5.90
N ILE A 3 1.98 7.32 6.82
CA ILE A 3 1.11 8.18 7.64
C ILE A 3 1.22 7.82 9.12
N SER A 4 1.06 8.81 10.01
CA SER A 4 1.17 8.61 11.46
C SER A 4 -0.12 8.11 12.13
N GLY A 5 -1.20 7.96 11.36
CA GLY A 5 -2.51 7.53 11.87
C GLY A 5 -3.48 7.23 10.74
N THR A 6 -4.63 6.65 11.07
CA THR A 6 -5.63 6.19 10.09
C THR A 6 -6.77 7.17 9.83
N GLN A 7 -6.71 8.35 10.45
CA GLN A 7 -7.68 9.43 10.26
C GLN A 7 -6.97 10.55 9.51
N LEU A 8 -7.39 10.82 8.29
CA LEU A 8 -6.83 11.89 7.45
C LEU A 8 -7.90 12.91 7.10
N SER A 9 -7.52 14.17 6.95
CA SER A 9 -8.42 15.13 6.32
C SER A 9 -8.64 14.77 4.84
N VAL A 10 -9.77 15.21 4.27
CA VAL A 10 -10.06 15.00 2.83
C VAL A 10 -8.93 15.52 1.92
N PRO A 11 -8.36 16.72 2.15
CA PRO A 11 -7.25 17.21 1.33
C PRO A 11 -5.98 16.36 1.42
N GLU A 12 -5.63 15.88 2.62
CA GLU A 12 -4.46 15.00 2.80
C GLU A 12 -4.64 13.66 2.09
N PHE A 13 -5.83 13.05 2.22
CA PHE A 13 -6.14 11.81 1.53
C PHE A 13 -6.11 11.96 0.01
N LEU A 14 -6.68 13.06 -0.52
CA LEU A 14 -6.65 13.38 -1.94
C LEU A 14 -5.22 13.60 -2.45
N ALA A 15 -4.45 14.44 -1.78
CA ALA A 15 -3.07 14.75 -2.18
C ALA A 15 -2.19 13.49 -2.21
N ALA A 16 -2.45 12.55 -1.30
CA ALA A 16 -1.62 11.37 -1.17
C ALA A 16 -2.00 10.18 -2.06
N THR A 17 -3.29 10.03 -2.35
CA THR A 17 -3.81 8.85 -3.06
C THR A 17 -4.34 9.17 -4.45
N GLY A 18 -4.65 10.44 -4.72
CA GLY A 18 -5.39 10.88 -5.90
C GLY A 18 -6.87 10.48 -5.89
N TRP A 19 -7.39 9.98 -4.77
CA TRP A 19 -8.80 9.67 -4.58
C TRP A 19 -9.48 10.75 -3.76
N GLU A 20 -10.58 11.26 -4.28
CA GLU A 20 -11.44 12.24 -3.63
C GLU A 20 -12.48 11.51 -2.78
N ALA A 21 -12.60 11.89 -1.50
CA ALA A 21 -13.63 11.35 -0.62
C ALA A 21 -14.89 12.22 -0.69
N LYS A 22 -16.01 11.61 -1.12
CA LYS A 22 -17.33 12.22 -1.21
C LYS A 22 -18.34 11.42 -0.37
N PRO A 23 -19.51 11.99 -0.03
CA PRO A 23 -20.55 11.26 0.69
C PRO A 23 -20.99 9.96 -0.02
N GLU A 24 -20.99 9.95 -1.35
CA GLU A 24 -21.42 8.80 -2.15
C GLU A 24 -20.33 7.72 -2.30
N GLY A 25 -19.06 8.06 -2.05
CA GLY A 25 -17.94 7.13 -2.15
C GLY A 25 -16.57 7.78 -2.40
N LEU A 26 -15.63 6.96 -2.86
CA LEU A 26 -14.25 7.36 -3.15
C LEU A 26 -14.07 7.44 -4.66
N CYS A 27 -13.78 8.63 -5.18
CA CYS A 27 -13.80 8.92 -6.61
C CYS A 27 -12.41 9.29 -7.15
N ARG A 28 -12.14 8.94 -8.40
CA ARG A 28 -10.95 9.37 -9.15
C ARG A 28 -11.31 9.52 -10.63
N GLY A 29 -11.46 10.76 -11.08
CA GLY A 29 -12.09 11.06 -12.37
C GLY A 29 -13.52 10.52 -12.40
N GLU A 30 -13.86 9.78 -13.44
CA GLU A 30 -15.19 9.17 -13.63
C GLU A 30 -15.42 7.89 -12.79
N LEU A 31 -14.38 7.35 -12.15
CA LEU A 31 -14.48 6.12 -11.36
C LEU A 31 -14.83 6.46 -9.90
N CYS A 32 -15.99 6.01 -9.42
CA CYS A 32 -16.37 6.11 -8.01
C CYS A 32 -16.63 4.73 -7.41
N VAL A 33 -16.01 4.46 -6.26
CA VAL A 33 -16.18 3.22 -5.49
C VAL A 33 -17.02 3.52 -4.24
N PRO A 34 -18.20 2.89 -4.08
CA PRO A 34 -19.02 3.06 -2.89
C PRO A 34 -18.28 2.67 -1.61
N ALA A 35 -18.18 3.61 -0.67
CA ALA A 35 -17.40 3.45 0.56
C ALA A 35 -18.13 4.05 1.78
N PRO A 36 -19.30 3.51 2.15
CA PRO A 36 -20.03 3.99 3.32
C PRO A 36 -19.16 3.86 4.57
N GLY A 37 -19.15 4.92 5.39
CA GLY A 37 -18.34 5.01 6.61
C GLY A 37 -16.87 5.37 6.38
N ALA A 38 -16.40 5.50 5.12
CA ALA A 38 -15.04 5.96 4.85
C ALA A 38 -14.86 7.46 5.10
N LEU A 39 -15.92 8.24 5.06
CA LEU A 39 -15.92 9.69 5.34
C LEU A 39 -16.93 9.99 6.43
N THR A 40 -16.47 10.57 7.54
CA THR A 40 -17.32 11.01 8.66
C THR A 40 -16.87 12.38 9.11
N ASN A 41 -17.77 13.37 9.12
CA ASN A 41 -17.49 14.74 9.58
C ASN A 41 -16.22 15.38 8.95
N GLY A 42 -15.99 15.14 7.64
CA GLY A 42 -14.82 15.67 6.93
C GLY A 42 -13.50 14.93 7.19
N VAL A 43 -13.54 13.82 7.91
CA VAL A 43 -12.39 12.97 8.21
C VAL A 43 -12.53 11.64 7.48
N VAL A 44 -11.47 11.24 6.79
CA VAL A 44 -11.37 9.98 6.05
C VAL A 44 -10.79 8.91 6.97
N ASP A 45 -11.54 7.82 7.16
CA ASP A 45 -11.02 6.59 7.77
C ASP A 45 -10.27 5.79 6.70
N VAL A 46 -8.94 5.84 6.78
CA VAL A 46 -8.03 5.18 5.85
C VAL A 46 -8.18 3.67 5.88
N THR A 47 -8.58 3.07 7.01
CA THR A 47 -8.76 1.61 7.09
C THR A 47 -9.94 1.15 6.23
N VAL A 48 -11.05 1.90 6.29
CA VAL A 48 -12.24 1.63 5.49
C VAL A 48 -11.96 1.94 4.03
N ALA A 49 -11.36 3.11 3.75
CA ALA A 49 -11.02 3.52 2.40
C ALA A 49 -10.07 2.51 1.72
N ALA A 50 -9.02 2.09 2.42
CA ALA A 50 -8.06 1.11 1.91
C ALA A 50 -8.73 -0.22 1.59
N LYS A 51 -9.60 -0.71 2.48
CA LYS A 51 -10.36 -1.96 2.24
C LYS A 51 -11.25 -1.86 1.00
N LYS A 52 -11.94 -0.73 0.80
CA LYS A 52 -12.86 -0.52 -0.33
C LYS A 52 -12.14 -0.35 -1.66
N LEU A 53 -11.00 0.35 -1.66
CA LEU A 53 -10.17 0.57 -2.85
C LEU A 53 -9.14 -0.54 -3.09
N GLY A 54 -9.14 -1.57 -2.25
CA GLY A 54 -8.15 -2.64 -2.27
C GLY A 54 -6.72 -2.14 -2.07
N MET A 55 -6.51 -1.00 -1.40
CA MET A 55 -5.18 -0.49 -1.11
C MET A 55 -4.53 -1.36 -0.02
N PRO A 56 -3.29 -1.81 -0.22
CA PRO A 56 -2.53 -2.43 0.86
C PRO A 56 -2.33 -1.45 2.01
N LEU A 57 -2.59 -1.87 3.24
CA LEU A 57 -2.36 -1.08 4.44
C LEU A 57 -1.62 -1.92 5.47
N VAL A 58 -0.45 -1.45 5.91
CA VAL A 58 0.40 -2.15 6.89
C VAL A 58 0.73 -1.20 8.04
N HIS A 59 0.61 -1.69 9.27
CA HIS A 59 1.00 -0.96 10.47
C HIS A 59 2.37 -1.44 10.95
N ASP A 60 3.30 -0.51 11.15
CA ASP A 60 4.52 -0.72 11.92
C ASP A 60 4.29 -0.23 13.34
N ALA A 61 3.95 -1.17 14.23
CA ALA A 61 3.66 -0.87 15.63
C ALA A 61 4.89 -0.36 16.40
N SER A 62 6.10 -0.71 15.99
CA SER A 62 7.33 -0.30 16.69
C SER A 62 7.64 1.18 16.50
N HIS A 63 7.27 1.72 15.33
CA HIS A 63 7.44 3.14 15.00
C HIS A 63 6.13 3.93 15.00
N ASN A 64 5.00 3.26 15.28
CA ASN A 64 3.64 3.82 15.25
C ASN A 64 3.33 4.56 13.93
N VAL A 65 3.65 3.93 12.81
CA VAL A 65 3.40 4.47 11.47
C VAL A 65 2.71 3.44 10.59
N TRP A 66 2.01 3.92 9.58
CA TRP A 66 1.26 3.11 8.63
C TRP A 66 1.79 3.33 7.23
N ALA A 67 2.00 2.25 6.49
CA ALA A 67 2.30 2.27 5.07
C ALA A 67 1.01 1.97 4.28
N LEU A 68 0.55 2.96 3.50
CA LEU A 68 -0.58 2.83 2.59
C LEU A 68 -0.09 2.72 1.15
N GLY A 69 -0.47 1.63 0.48
CA GLY A 69 -0.22 1.38 -0.93
C GLY A 69 -1.26 2.02 -1.85
N VAL A 70 -1.05 1.89 -3.16
CA VAL A 70 -1.96 2.43 -4.17
C VAL A 70 -3.21 1.54 -4.32
N ALA A 71 -4.29 2.11 -4.86
CA ALA A 71 -5.52 1.35 -5.12
C ALA A 71 -5.28 0.21 -6.12
N THR A 72 -5.83 -0.96 -5.82
CA THR A 72 -5.74 -2.16 -6.68
C THR A 72 -7.02 -2.39 -7.47
N THR A 73 -8.10 -1.65 -7.18
CA THR A 73 -9.36 -1.67 -7.93
C THR A 73 -9.19 -1.38 -9.43
N THR A 74 -8.07 -0.79 -9.86
CA THR A 74 -7.74 -0.57 -11.27
C THR A 74 -6.73 -1.58 -11.87
N GLY A 75 -6.44 -2.69 -11.17
CA GLY A 75 -5.80 -3.90 -11.73
C GLY A 75 -4.28 -3.90 -11.95
N ARG A 76 -3.56 -2.82 -11.63
CA ARG A 76 -2.11 -2.70 -11.89
C ARG A 76 -1.23 -2.66 -10.63
N ALA A 77 -1.80 -2.87 -9.46
CA ALA A 77 -1.11 -2.70 -8.19
C ALA A 77 -0.99 -4.02 -7.41
N LEU A 78 0.07 -4.13 -6.60
CA LEU A 78 0.26 -5.25 -5.68
C LEU A 78 -0.91 -5.32 -4.69
N ALA A 79 -1.51 -6.50 -4.56
CA ALA A 79 -2.63 -6.75 -3.64
C ALA A 79 -2.24 -6.67 -2.15
N SER A 80 -0.94 -6.70 -1.85
CA SER A 80 -0.41 -6.66 -0.49
C SER A 80 0.94 -5.94 -0.45
N ALA A 81 1.18 -5.20 0.63
CA ALA A 81 2.47 -4.62 0.97
C ALA A 81 3.28 -5.54 1.90
N LYS A 82 2.73 -6.70 2.28
CA LYS A 82 3.48 -7.73 2.98
C LYS A 82 4.41 -8.40 1.98
N ALA A 83 5.68 -8.06 2.09
CA ALA A 83 6.72 -8.79 1.41
C ALA A 83 6.81 -10.21 1.99
N PHE A 84 6.50 -11.21 1.18
CA PHE A 84 6.79 -12.61 1.51
C PHE A 84 8.09 -12.98 0.80
N PHE A 85 9.22 -12.54 1.37
CA PHE A 85 10.51 -13.03 0.92
C PHE A 85 10.79 -14.36 1.60
N PRO A 86 11.15 -15.42 0.86
CA PRO A 86 11.76 -16.57 1.51
C PRO A 86 13.07 -16.09 2.17
N SER A 87 13.37 -16.62 3.36
CA SER A 87 14.62 -16.30 4.06
C SER A 87 15.85 -16.67 3.23
N SER A 88 15.74 -17.70 2.40
CA SER A 88 16.74 -18.05 1.38
C SER A 88 16.19 -17.91 -0.04
N LEU A 89 16.95 -17.24 -0.91
CA LEU A 89 16.76 -17.29 -2.35
C LEU A 89 17.78 -18.21 -2.99
N ILE A 90 17.59 -18.53 -4.27
CA ILE A 90 18.61 -19.16 -5.10
C ILE A 90 19.31 -18.06 -5.89
N ASP A 91 20.65 -18.02 -5.81
CA ASP A 91 21.45 -17.08 -6.60
C ASP A 91 21.55 -17.51 -8.07
N ALA A 92 22.17 -16.67 -8.90
CA ALA A 92 22.36 -16.95 -10.32
C ALA A 92 23.22 -18.20 -10.61
N MET A 93 23.92 -18.75 -9.61
CA MET A 93 24.74 -19.95 -9.68
C MET A 93 24.03 -21.19 -9.12
N GLY A 94 22.74 -21.08 -8.78
CA GLY A 94 21.96 -22.19 -8.23
C GLY A 94 22.19 -22.44 -6.74
N ARG A 95 22.89 -21.56 -6.02
CA ARG A 95 23.23 -21.74 -4.61
C ARG A 95 22.21 -21.06 -3.71
N ALA A 96 21.95 -21.67 -2.54
CA ALA A 96 21.16 -21.02 -1.51
C ALA A 96 21.87 -19.76 -1.00
N PHE A 97 21.13 -18.65 -0.96
CA PHE A 97 21.57 -17.34 -0.52
C PHE A 97 20.63 -16.83 0.57
N ASP A 98 21.13 -16.63 1.79
CA ASP A 98 20.34 -16.05 2.88
C ASP A 98 20.14 -14.55 2.65
N PHE A 99 18.90 -14.16 2.42
CA PHE A 99 18.54 -12.77 2.14
C PHE A 99 18.65 -11.89 3.39
N ASN A 100 18.58 -12.47 4.59
CA ASN A 100 18.75 -11.71 5.84
C ASN A 100 20.19 -11.19 6.01
N SER A 101 21.17 -11.82 5.35
CA SER A 101 22.56 -11.35 5.33
C SER A 101 22.72 -9.93 4.76
N LEU A 102 21.73 -9.45 4.00
CA LEU A 102 21.71 -8.13 3.37
C LEU A 102 21.10 -7.03 4.25
N ARG A 103 20.61 -7.34 5.46
CA ARG A 103 20.03 -6.32 6.36
C ARG A 103 21.04 -5.20 6.63
N GLY A 104 20.56 -3.96 6.58
CA GLY A 104 21.38 -2.76 6.77
C GLY A 104 22.23 -2.36 5.57
N ARG A 105 22.16 -3.09 4.45
CA ARG A 105 22.87 -2.75 3.21
C ARG A 105 21.90 -2.22 2.16
N ARG A 106 22.36 -1.27 1.34
CA ARG A 106 21.65 -0.90 0.11
C ARG A 106 21.93 -1.96 -0.94
N ILE A 107 20.88 -2.50 -1.55
CA ILE A 107 20.98 -3.57 -2.54
C ILE A 107 20.22 -3.21 -3.81
N ILE A 108 20.69 -3.72 -4.94
CA ILE A 108 19.98 -3.70 -6.22
C ILE A 108 19.57 -5.14 -6.51
N MET A 109 18.27 -5.39 -6.66
CA MET A 109 17.74 -6.68 -7.08
C MET A 109 17.27 -6.57 -8.52
N VAL A 110 17.86 -7.38 -9.40
CA VAL A 110 17.49 -7.45 -10.82
C VAL A 110 16.67 -8.72 -11.01
N ALA A 111 15.39 -8.56 -11.36
CA ALA A 111 14.53 -9.66 -11.79
C ALA A 111 14.34 -9.56 -13.31
N TRP A 112 14.47 -10.69 -13.99
CA TRP A 112 14.36 -10.78 -15.45
C TRP A 112 13.66 -12.09 -15.83
N ALA A 113 12.92 -12.06 -16.93
CA ALA A 113 12.37 -13.22 -17.62
C ALA A 113 12.67 -13.07 -19.12
N SER A 114 12.99 -14.17 -19.80
CA SER A 114 13.29 -14.16 -21.24
C SER A 114 12.04 -14.19 -22.13
N TRP A 115 10.85 -14.19 -21.55
CA TRP A 115 9.57 -14.34 -22.22
C TRP A 115 8.63 -13.17 -21.89
#